data_AF-A0A4R4IB99-F1
#
_entry.id   AF-A0A4R4IB99-F1
#
_cell.length_a   1.000
_cell.length_b   1.000
_cell.length_c   1.000
_cell.angle_alpha   90.00
_cell.angle_beta   90.00
_cell.angle_gamma   90.00
#
_symmetry.space_group_name_H-M   'P 1'
#
loop_
_entity.id
_entity.type
_entity.pdbx_description
1 polymer ?
#
loop_
_entity_poly.entity_id
_entity_poly.type
_entity_poly.pdbx_seq_one_letter_code
_entity_poly.pdbx_strand_id
1 'polypeptide(L)'
;MREDQYRRLQDLEEKLTDEVLREADPDTWTAPGVQAKDLTQQDRGDRYWCKKNAVATISLAIRIGSLIGMVQRNGPTGGADPEEEGENPMEAEIREAEAEAKKLLAKMQKAGRVRSGT
;
A
#
# COMPACT_ATOMS: atom_id res chain seq x y z
N MET A 1 -11.13 10.72 22.05
CA MET A 1 -11.70 11.57 20.99
C MET A 1 -13.20 11.69 21.24
N ARG A 2 -13.85 12.86 21.01
CA ARG A 2 -15.31 12.95 21.17
C ARG A 2 -16.02 12.12 20.10
N GLU A 3 -17.18 11.57 20.42
CA GLU A 3 -17.93 10.67 19.53
C GLU A 3 -18.34 11.36 18.21
N ASP A 4 -18.76 12.62 18.27
CA ASP A 4 -19.08 13.43 17.09
C ASP A 4 -17.87 13.63 16.17
N GLN A 5 -16.69 13.83 16.77
CA GLN A 5 -15.44 14.00 16.02
C GLN A 5 -15.01 12.69 15.36
N TYR A 6 -15.18 11.56 16.07
CA TYR A 6 -14.87 10.24 15.55
C TYR A 6 -15.73 9.89 14.32
N ARG A 7 -17.06 10.08 14.42
CA ARG A 7 -17.97 9.86 13.27
C ARG A 7 -17.62 10.74 12.08
N ARG A 8 -17.35 12.03 12.31
CA ARG A 8 -16.96 12.95 11.24
C ARG A 8 -15.63 12.58 10.58
N LEU A 9 -14.70 11.96 11.31
CA LEU A 9 -13.46 11.47 10.72
C LEU A 9 -13.69 10.22 9.87
N GLN A 10 -14.60 9.32 10.28
CA GLN A 10 -15.01 8.17 9.45
C GLN A 10 -15.63 8.66 8.14
N ASP A 11 -16.62 9.56 8.21
CA ASP A 11 -17.26 10.14 7.01
C ASP A 11 -16.25 10.87 6.10
N LEU A 12 -15.23 11.48 6.69
CA LEU A 12 -14.18 12.18 5.94
C LEU A 12 -13.21 11.20 5.28
N GLU A 13 -12.88 10.09 5.94
CA GLU A 13 -12.02 9.04 5.41
C GLU A 13 -12.66 8.40 4.17
N GLU A 14 -13.96 8.08 4.23
CA GLU A 14 -14.71 7.55 3.08
C GLU A 14 -14.69 8.54 1.90
N LYS A 15 -15.00 9.82 2.15
CA LYS A 15 -14.97 10.87 1.12
C LYS A 15 -13.60 11.07 0.49
N LEU A 16 -12.54 11.01 1.30
CA LEU A 16 -11.18 11.12 0.78
C LEU A 16 -10.81 9.89 -0.03
N THR A 17 -11.28 8.70 0.35
CA THR A 17 -11.08 7.47 -0.42
C THR A 17 -11.77 7.56 -1.79
N ASP A 18 -13.01 8.04 -1.85
CA ASP A 18 -13.70 8.30 -3.13
C ASP A 18 -12.91 9.29 -4.01
N GLU A 19 -12.40 10.36 -3.40
CA GLU A 19 -11.63 11.37 -4.10
C GLU A 19 -10.28 10.82 -4.59
N VAL A 20 -9.61 9.95 -3.81
CA VAL A 20 -8.40 9.25 -4.25
C VAL A 20 -8.67 8.41 -5.49
N LEU A 21 -9.77 7.66 -5.52
CA LEU A 21 -10.13 6.84 -6.69
C LEU A 21 -10.35 7.71 -7.92
N ARG A 22 -11.04 8.85 -7.76
CA ARG A 22 -11.27 9.81 -8.83
C ARG A 22 -9.99 10.46 -9.34
N GLU A 23 -9.10 10.88 -8.43
CA GLU A 23 -7.86 11.57 -8.78
C GLU A 23 -6.76 10.65 -9.29
N ALA A 24 -6.75 9.38 -8.86
CA ALA A 24 -5.78 8.39 -9.30
C ALA A 24 -6.11 7.81 -10.68
N ASP A 25 -7.34 8.01 -11.17
CA ASP A 25 -7.79 7.54 -12.48
C ASP A 25 -7.08 8.30 -13.62
N PRO A 26 -6.27 7.61 -14.47
CA PRO A 26 -5.62 8.24 -15.61
C PRO A 26 -6.57 8.87 -16.63
N ASP A 27 -7.84 8.44 -16.66
CA ASP A 27 -8.85 9.00 -17.56
C ASP A 27 -9.33 10.40 -17.11
N THR A 28 -9.09 10.77 -15.85
CA THR A 28 -9.40 12.11 -15.32
C THR A 28 -8.21 13.07 -15.38
N TRP A 29 -7.02 12.59 -15.75
CA TRP A 29 -5.81 13.41 -15.82
C TRP A 29 -5.79 14.32 -17.05
N THR A 30 -4.97 15.37 -17.00
CA THR A 30 -4.72 16.23 -18.17
C THR A 30 -4.28 15.42 -19.39
N ALA A 31 -4.90 15.72 -20.53
CA ALA A 31 -4.70 15.04 -21.82
C ALA A 31 -4.90 13.51 -21.73
N PRO A 32 -6.11 13.04 -21.38
CA PRO A 32 -6.39 11.62 -21.27
C PRO A 32 -6.28 10.94 -22.64
N GLY A 33 -5.77 9.70 -22.66
CA GLY A 33 -5.56 8.94 -23.90
C GLY A 33 -4.44 9.42 -24.82
N VAL A 34 -3.82 10.58 -24.56
CA VAL A 34 -2.71 11.10 -25.37
C VAL A 34 -1.40 10.38 -25.02
N GLN A 35 -0.66 9.94 -26.04
CA GLN A 35 0.63 9.29 -25.85
C GLN A 35 1.66 10.28 -25.30
N ALA A 36 2.57 9.80 -24.46
CA ALA A 36 3.54 10.64 -23.76
C ALA A 36 4.44 11.49 -24.70
N LYS A 37 4.73 10.98 -25.90
CA LYS A 37 5.53 11.69 -26.92
C LYS A 37 4.80 12.87 -27.56
N ASP A 38 3.47 12.87 -27.53
CA ASP A 38 2.62 13.85 -28.19
C ASP A 38 2.11 14.93 -27.21
N LEU A 39 2.43 14.79 -25.91
CA LEU A 39 2.10 15.79 -24.89
C LEU A 39 2.98 17.02 -25.03
N THR A 40 2.38 18.20 -24.89
CA THR A 40 3.13 19.44 -24.77
C THR A 40 3.92 19.47 -23.46
N GLN A 41 4.83 20.44 -23.30
CA GLN A 41 5.51 20.65 -22.02
C GLN A 41 4.51 20.99 -20.91
N GLN A 42 3.49 21.80 -21.22
CA GLN A 42 2.45 22.19 -20.28
C GLN A 42 1.62 20.98 -19.85
N ASP A 43 1.15 20.17 -20.80
CA ASP A 43 0.34 18.98 -20.48
C ASP A 43 1.10 18.01 -19.58
N ARG A 44 2.40 17.83 -19.81
CA ARG A 44 3.24 16.99 -18.94
C ARG A 44 3.34 17.55 -17.52
N GLY A 45 3.48 18.87 -17.39
CA GLY A 45 3.51 19.56 -16.10
C GLY A 45 2.19 19.42 -15.34
N ASP A 46 1.07 19.67 -16.01
CA ASP A 46 -0.25 19.59 -15.41
C ASP A 46 -0.63 18.14 -15.07
N ARG A 47 -0.31 17.18 -15.96
CA ARG A 47 -0.49 15.75 -15.70
C ARG A 47 0.36 15.25 -14.53
N TYR A 48 1.54 15.81 -14.32
CA TYR A 48 2.36 15.53 -13.13
C TYR A 48 1.69 16.05 -11.85
N TRP A 49 1.04 17.22 -11.92
CA TRP A 49 0.27 17.75 -10.80
C TRP A 49 -0.97 16.91 -10.46
N CYS A 50 -1.70 16.37 -11.44
CA CYS A 50 -2.80 15.43 -11.16
C CYS A 50 -2.35 14.26 -10.27
N LYS A 51 -1.19 13.65 -10.60
CA LYS A 51 -0.62 12.54 -9.83
C LYS A 51 -0.19 12.97 -8.44
N LYS A 52 0.44 14.13 -8.32
CA LYS A 52 0.82 14.69 -7.02
C LYS A 52 -0.38 14.95 -6.13
N ASN A 53 -1.48 15.42 -6.71
CA ASN A 53 -2.71 15.67 -5.97
C ASN A 53 -3.27 14.35 -5.42
N ALA A 54 -3.40 13.33 -6.27
CA ALA A 54 -3.85 11.99 -5.84
C ALA A 54 -2.99 11.42 -4.69
N VAL A 55 -1.65 11.59 -4.78
CA VAL A 55 -0.73 11.17 -3.72
C VAL A 55 -0.92 11.95 -2.42
N ALA A 56 -1.18 13.26 -2.51
CA ALA A 56 -1.47 14.08 -1.34
C ALA A 56 -2.79 13.66 -0.67
N THR A 57 -3.83 13.41 -1.47
CA THR A 57 -5.15 13.00 -1.01
C THR A 57 -5.09 11.63 -0.31
N ILE A 58 -4.40 10.64 -0.89
CA ILE A 58 -4.26 9.32 -0.25
C ILE A 58 -3.41 9.40 1.02
N SER A 59 -2.38 10.25 1.04
CA SER A 59 -1.58 10.47 2.26
C SER A 59 -2.42 11.05 3.39
N LEU A 60 -3.38 11.93 3.08
CA LEU A 60 -4.32 12.46 4.06
C LEU A 60 -5.29 11.39 4.55
N ALA A 61 -5.86 10.59 3.64
CA ALA A 61 -6.75 9.48 3.97
C ALA A 61 -6.07 8.47 4.92
N ILE A 62 -4.85 8.03 4.61
CA ILE A 62 -4.06 7.11 5.45
C ILE A 62 -3.84 7.67 6.85
N ARG A 63 -3.52 8.97 6.97
CA ARG A 63 -3.32 9.62 8.27
C ARG A 63 -4.60 9.67 9.09
N ILE A 64 -5.74 9.91 8.45
CA ILE A 64 -7.05 9.91 9.12
C ILE A 64 -7.42 8.48 9.55
N GLY A 65 -7.29 7.49 8.66
CA GLY A 65 -7.51 6.08 9.01
C GLY A 65 -6.62 5.62 10.17
N SER A 66 -5.36 6.05 10.19
CA SER A 66 -4.43 5.78 11.31
C SER A 66 -4.93 6.38 12.62
N LEU A 67 -5.45 7.62 12.60
CA LEU A 67 -6.00 8.29 13.77
C LEU A 67 -7.27 7.59 14.29
N ILE A 68 -8.15 7.15 13.39
CA ILE A 68 -9.35 6.37 13.73
C ILE A 68 -8.94 5.05 14.40
N GLY A 69 -7.98 4.32 13.82
CA GLY A 69 -7.48 3.06 14.37
C GLY A 69 -6.83 3.21 15.74
N MET A 70 -6.12 4.31 16.01
CA MET A 70 -5.58 4.60 17.35
C MET A 70 -6.70 4.77 18.38
N VAL A 71 -7.82 5.40 18.03
CA VAL A 71 -8.96 5.56 18.95
C VAL A 71 -9.64 4.22 19.22
N GLN A 72 -9.76 3.35 18.21
CA GLN A 72 -10.33 2.01 18.36
C GLN A 72 -9.50 1.13 19.30
N ARG A 73 -8.16 1.18 19.17
CA ARG A 73 -7.24 0.47 20.08
C ARG A 73 -7.28 1.01 21.51
N ASN A 74 -7.57 2.30 21.69
CA ASN A 74 -7.58 2.99 22.98
C ASN A 74 -8.99 3.15 23.59
N GLY A 75 -9.97 2.31 23.21
CA GLY A 75 -11.36 2.38 23.70
C GLY A 75 -11.51 2.19 25.22
N PRO A 76 -12.69 2.49 25.81
CA PRO A 76 -12.93 2.52 27.26
C PRO A 76 -12.76 1.16 27.97
N THR A 77 -12.76 0.06 27.23
CA THR A 77 -12.21 -1.22 27.69
C THR A 77 -10.74 -1.27 27.31
N GLY A 78 -9.91 -0.53 28.03
CA GLY A 78 -8.45 -0.72 27.97
C GLY A 78 -8.16 -2.16 28.39
N GLY A 79 -7.86 -3.02 27.43
CA GLY A 79 -7.69 -4.44 27.64
C GLY A 79 -6.86 -5.03 26.53
N ALA A 80 -5.58 -5.20 26.84
CA ALA A 80 -4.52 -5.80 26.04
C ALA A 80 -4.09 -4.99 24.82
N ASP A 81 -2.84 -4.50 24.85
CA ASP A 81 -1.98 -4.68 23.68
C ASP A 81 -2.19 -6.12 23.20
N PRO A 82 -2.64 -6.37 21.96
CA PRO A 82 -2.14 -7.54 21.30
C PRO A 82 -0.65 -7.22 21.13
N GLU A 83 0.17 -7.74 22.01
CA GLU A 83 1.46 -8.24 21.57
C GLU A 83 1.21 -8.88 20.21
N GLU A 84 1.96 -8.43 19.20
CA GLU A 84 2.03 -9.07 17.89
C GLU A 84 2.51 -10.52 18.07
N GLU A 85 1.65 -11.38 18.59
CA GLU A 85 1.82 -12.84 18.66
C GLU A 85 0.72 -13.49 17.82
N GLY A 86 0.61 -13.01 16.59
CA GLY A 86 0.05 -13.78 15.49
C GLY A 86 1.03 -13.63 14.34
N GLU A 87 1.70 -14.73 13.95
CA GLU A 87 2.59 -14.73 12.80
C GLU A 87 1.93 -13.98 11.65
N ASN A 88 2.56 -12.89 11.20
CA ASN A 88 2.08 -12.15 10.06
C ASN A 88 1.94 -13.15 8.90
N PRO A 89 0.76 -13.33 8.30
CA PRO A 89 0.56 -14.34 7.26
C PRO A 89 1.54 -14.15 6.09
N MET A 90 2.02 -12.92 5.89
CA MET A 90 3.06 -12.61 4.92
C MET A 90 4.44 -13.16 5.32
N GLU A 91 4.79 -13.18 6.62
CA GLU A 91 6.03 -13.78 7.12
C GLU A 91 6.02 -15.31 7.02
N ALA A 92 4.86 -15.94 7.22
CA ALA A 92 4.69 -17.38 6.99
C ALA A 92 4.91 -17.74 5.51
N GLU A 93 4.34 -16.94 4.61
CA GLU A 93 4.48 -17.10 3.15
C GLU A 93 5.93 -16.86 2.68
N ILE A 94 6.62 -15.85 3.24
CA ILE A 94 8.05 -15.59 2.99
C ILE A 94 8.91 -16.77 3.43
N ARG A 95 8.66 -17.32 4.62
CA ARG A 95 9.44 -18.44 5.17
C ARG A 95 9.29 -19.72 4.34
N GLU A 96 8.09 -19.97 3.82
CA GLU A 96 7.83 -21.09 2.91
C GLU A 96 8.59 -20.91 1.59
N ALA A 97 8.50 -19.71 0.98
CA ALA A 97 9.22 -19.38 -0.23
C ALA A 97 10.75 -19.49 -0.06
N GLU A 98 11.29 -19.03 1.07
CA GLU A 98 12.71 -19.16 1.40
C GLU A 98 13.15 -20.63 1.56
N ALA A 99 12.32 -21.47 2.19
CA ALA A 99 12.58 -22.89 2.36
C ALA A 99 12.59 -23.63 1.01
N GLU A 100 11.67 -23.28 0.10
CA GLU A 100 11.64 -23.84 -1.25
C GLU A 100 12.86 -23.41 -2.08
N ALA A 101 13.22 -22.12 -2.03
CA ALA A 101 14.41 -21.60 -2.71
C ALA A 101 15.68 -22.30 -2.22
N LYS A 102 15.81 -22.54 -0.91
CA LYS A 102 16.96 -23.25 -0.32
C LYS A 102 17.03 -24.71 -0.78
N LYS A 103 15.88 -25.40 -0.90
CA LYS A 103 15.82 -26.77 -1.44
C LYS A 103 16.24 -26.81 -2.92
N LEU A 104 15.82 -25.83 -3.71
CA LEU A 104 16.18 -25.74 -5.12
C LEU A 104 17.68 -25.48 -5.30
N LEU A 105 18.25 -24.54 -4.54
CA LEU A 105 19.68 -24.24 -4.55
C LEU A 105 20.51 -25.45 -4.13
N ALA A 106 20.09 -26.20 -3.10
CA ALA A 106 20.78 -27.41 -2.67
C ALA A 106 20.78 -28.51 -3.75
N LYS A 107 19.66 -28.66 -4.49
CA LYS A 107 19.57 -29.59 -5.64
C LYS A 107 20.52 -29.16 -6.77
N MET A 108 20.58 -27.86 -7.08
CA MET A 108 21.48 -27.32 -8.12
C MET A 108 22.95 -27.46 -7.72
N GLN A 109 23.32 -27.21 -6.46
CA GLN A 109 24.68 -27.42 -5.96
C GLN A 109 25.09 -28.90 -5.98
N LYS A 110 24.17 -29.81 -5.63
CA LYS A 110 24.40 -31.25 -5.72
C LYS A 110 24.57 -31.70 -7.18
N ALA A 111 23.77 -31.19 -8.11
CA ALA A 111 23.88 -31.48 -9.53
C ALA A 111 25.18 -30.91 -10.16
N GLY A 112 25.58 -29.69 -9.76
CA GLY A 112 26.84 -29.07 -10.19
C GLY A 112 28.08 -29.81 -9.67
N ARG A 113 28.03 -30.33 -8.44
CA ARG A 113 29.12 -31.13 -7.84
C ARG A 113 29.26 -32.51 -8.48
N VAL A 114 28.19 -33.10 -9.00
CA VAL A 114 28.24 -34.36 -9.77
C VAL A 114 28.86 -34.16 -11.16
N ARG A 115 28.68 -32.99 -11.79
CA ARG A 115 29.18 -32.71 -13.14
C ARG A 115 30.65 -32.27 -13.21
N SER A 116 31.24 -31.84 -12.08
CA SER A 116 32.64 -31.41 -11.99
C SER A 116 33.62 -32.53 -11.57
N GLY A 117 33.13 -33.76 -11.33
CA GLY A 117 33.89 -34.89 -10.81
C GLY A 117 34.15 -36.04 -11.79
N THR A 118 34.05 -35.78 -13.10
CA THR A 118 34.41 -36.70 -14.21
C THR A 118 35.22 -35.93 -15.23
#